data_AF-A0A8S8Y9W4-F1
#
_entry.id   AF-A0A8S8Y9W4-F1
#
_cell.length_a   1.000
_cell.length_b   1.000
_cell.length_c   1.000
_cell.angle_alpha   90.00
_cell.angle_beta   90.00
_cell.angle_gamma   90.00
#
_symmetry.space_group_name_H-M   'P 1'
#
loop_
_entity.id
_entity.type
_entity.pdbx_description
1 polymer ?
#
loop_
_entity_poly.entity_id
_entity_poly.type
_entity_poly.pdbx_seq_one_letter_code
_entity_poly.pdbx_strand_id
1 'polypeptide(L)'
;MRTPAPFVALMLSLLLLGLPLAAAQPPSDGNSNTITASETWTEDGHMNGHVVIADGATLTVNANITMATGSSFTVEEGGQMVVTNGALVSEDLNAGWMIQPNAPTTITLNFGDLADEGVLQLKFDHAISDGVRLIFPRR
;
A
#
# COMPACT_ATOMS: atom_id res chain seq x y z
N MET A 1 -30.13 3.79 -44.29
CA MET A 1 -30.70 3.44 -42.97
C MET A 1 -30.10 4.37 -41.94
N ARG A 2 -30.90 5.22 -41.27
CA ARG A 2 -30.44 6.02 -40.12
C ARG A 2 -30.51 5.11 -38.89
N THR A 3 -29.39 4.79 -38.26
CA THR A 3 -29.40 4.10 -36.97
C THR A 3 -30.13 4.99 -35.97
N PRO A 4 -31.20 4.49 -35.30
CA PRO A 4 -31.91 5.29 -34.32
C PRO A 4 -30.98 5.59 -33.14
N ALA A 5 -30.92 6.84 -32.71
CA ALA A 5 -30.12 7.31 -31.56
C ALA A 5 -30.09 6.38 -30.33
N PRO A 6 -31.21 5.74 -29.90
CA PRO A 6 -31.17 4.79 -28.77
C PRO A 6 -30.31 3.55 -29.02
N PHE A 7 -30.19 3.08 -30.26
CA PHE A 7 -29.35 1.93 -30.61
C PHE A 7 -27.86 2.25 -30.49
N VAL A 8 -27.47 3.48 -30.82
CA VAL A 8 -26.09 3.96 -30.70
C VAL A 8 -25.72 4.15 -29.23
N ALA A 9 -26.62 4.72 -28.42
CA ALA A 9 -26.41 4.86 -26.98
C ALA A 9 -26.28 3.49 -26.27
N LEU A 10 -27.11 2.51 -26.67
CA LEU A 10 -27.04 1.15 -26.15
C LEU A 10 -25.76 0.42 -26.56
N MET A 11 -25.33 0.55 -27.82
CA MET A 11 -24.03 0.00 -28.24
C MET A 11 -22.87 0.63 -27.49
N LEU A 12 -22.91 1.94 -27.23
CA LEU A 12 -21.85 2.64 -26.50
C LEU A 12 -21.81 2.18 -25.04
N SER A 13 -22.95 2.04 -24.37
CA SER A 13 -22.98 1.53 -22.99
C SER A 13 -22.51 0.08 -22.88
N LEU A 14 -22.90 -0.79 -23.82
CA LEU A 14 -22.38 -2.17 -23.90
C LEU A 14 -20.87 -2.23 -24.18
N LEU A 15 -20.34 -1.30 -24.97
CA LEU A 15 -18.90 -1.19 -25.23
C LEU A 15 -18.13 -0.76 -23.97
N LEU A 16 -18.65 0.22 -23.23
CA LEU A 16 -18.05 0.69 -21.97
C LEU A 16 -18.13 -0.37 -20.85
N LEU A 17 -19.17 -1.20 -20.83
CA LEU A 17 -19.31 -2.29 -19.85
C LEU A 17 -18.36 -3.47 -20.11
N GLY A 18 -17.81 -3.60 -21.31
CA GLY A 18 -16.91 -4.68 -21.70
C GLY A 18 -15.42 -4.34 -21.61
N LEU A 19 -15.06 -3.09 -21.30
CA LEU A 19 -13.65 -2.72 -21.12
C LEU A 19 -13.14 -3.33 -19.80
N PRO A 20 -11.96 -3.97 -19.80
CA PRO A 20 -11.34 -4.37 -18.55
C PRO A 20 -11.10 -3.11 -17.71
N LEU A 21 -11.62 -3.07 -16.48
CA LEU A 21 -11.17 -2.08 -15.52
C LEU A 21 -9.67 -2.30 -15.34
N ALA A 22 -8.86 -1.29 -15.64
CA ALA A 22 -7.44 -1.33 -15.34
C ALA A 22 -7.30 -1.63 -13.84
N ALA A 23 -6.47 -2.62 -13.49
CA ALA A 23 -6.14 -2.88 -12.10
C ALA A 23 -5.53 -1.62 -11.49
N ALA A 24 -5.82 -1.36 -10.21
CA ALA A 24 -5.12 -0.30 -9.49
C ALA A 24 -3.62 -0.64 -9.44
N GLN A 25 -2.79 0.39 -9.61
CA GLN A 25 -1.34 0.26 -9.72
C GLN A 25 -0.68 1.27 -8.76
N PRO A 26 0.53 0.97 -8.26
CA PRO A 26 1.32 1.94 -7.51
C PRO A 26 1.61 3.21 -8.33
N PRO A 27 1.73 4.39 -7.68
CA PRO A 27 2.16 5.60 -8.36
C PRO A 27 3.62 5.47 -8.83
N SER A 28 3.92 5.97 -10.01
CA SER A 28 5.25 5.87 -10.64
C SER A 28 5.84 7.22 -11.06
N ASP A 29 5.14 8.33 -10.78
CA ASP A 29 5.47 9.68 -11.24
C ASP A 29 6.29 10.50 -10.23
N GLY A 30 6.52 9.95 -9.04
CA GLY A 30 7.21 10.62 -7.93
C GLY A 30 6.31 11.50 -7.07
N ASN A 31 5.01 11.60 -7.38
CA ASN A 31 4.08 12.44 -6.65
C ASN A 31 3.41 11.69 -5.49
N SER A 32 2.71 12.44 -4.64
CA SER A 32 1.85 11.86 -3.61
C SER A 32 0.48 11.52 -4.20
N ASN A 33 0.01 10.31 -3.93
CA ASN A 33 -1.31 9.81 -4.29
C ASN A 33 -2.08 9.44 -3.03
N THR A 34 -3.36 9.81 -2.96
CA THR A 34 -4.23 9.52 -1.81
C THR A 34 -5.29 8.50 -2.20
N ILE A 35 -5.26 7.35 -1.55
CA ILE A 35 -6.25 6.28 -1.65
C ILE A 35 -7.40 6.62 -0.72
N THR A 36 -8.50 7.09 -1.30
CA THR A 36 -9.74 7.46 -0.57
C THR A 36 -10.80 6.36 -0.58
N ALA A 37 -10.61 5.34 -1.40
CA ALA A 37 -11.47 4.16 -1.50
C ALA A 37 -10.60 2.91 -1.56
N SER A 38 -11.09 1.80 -0.99
CA SER A 38 -10.30 0.57 -0.93
C SER A 38 -9.94 0.05 -2.32
N GLU A 39 -8.67 -0.32 -2.49
CA GLU A 39 -8.13 -0.83 -3.75
C GLU A 39 -7.17 -1.99 -3.51
N THR A 40 -6.85 -2.71 -4.58
CA THR A 40 -5.95 -3.87 -4.52
C THR A 40 -4.97 -3.82 -5.67
N TRP A 41 -3.68 -3.86 -5.35
CA TRP A 41 -2.61 -4.05 -6.32
C TRP A 41 -2.30 -5.53 -6.42
N THR A 42 -2.41 -6.07 -7.64
CA THR A 42 -2.29 -7.52 -7.89
C THR A 42 -1.18 -7.86 -8.88
N GLU A 43 -0.50 -6.84 -9.41
CA GLU A 43 0.58 -7.01 -10.38
C GLU A 43 1.88 -6.48 -9.81
N ASP A 44 2.97 -7.22 -10.05
CA ASP A 44 4.31 -6.78 -9.69
C ASP A 44 4.63 -5.45 -10.38
N GLY A 45 5.24 -4.53 -9.65
CA GLY A 45 5.39 -3.17 -10.14
C GLY A 45 6.46 -2.35 -9.45
N HIS A 46 6.67 -1.15 -9.98
CA HIS A 46 7.57 -0.15 -9.42
C HIS A 46 6.77 1.01 -8.86
N MET A 47 7.08 1.40 -7.63
CA MET A 47 6.52 2.59 -7.00
C MET A 47 7.57 3.69 -6.95
N ASN A 48 7.22 4.87 -7.45
CA ASN A 48 7.98 6.09 -7.28
C ASN A 48 7.00 7.17 -6.81
N GLY A 49 7.13 7.59 -5.55
CA GLY A 49 6.28 8.61 -4.94
C GLY A 49 5.76 8.22 -3.56
N HIS A 50 4.71 8.90 -3.13
CA HIS A 50 4.14 8.73 -1.80
C HIS A 50 2.70 8.25 -1.88
N VAL A 51 2.30 7.35 -1.00
CA VAL A 51 0.93 6.85 -0.94
C VAL A 51 0.36 7.16 0.43
N VAL A 52 -0.77 7.85 0.45
CA VAL A 52 -1.54 8.13 1.65
C VAL A 52 -2.80 7.27 1.62
N ILE A 53 -2.98 6.40 2.60
CA ILE A 53 -4.20 5.61 2.79
C ILE A 53 -5.07 6.38 3.76
N ALA A 54 -6.16 6.94 3.25
CA ALA A 54 -7.05 7.80 4.03
C ALA A 54 -7.85 7.01 5.08
N ASP A 55 -8.49 7.74 6.00
CA ASP A 55 -9.40 7.16 6.99
C ASP A 55 -10.46 6.26 6.37
N GLY A 56 -10.62 5.07 6.96
CA GLY A 56 -11.54 4.02 6.53
C GLY A 56 -11.19 3.32 5.21
N ALA A 57 -10.17 3.78 4.47
CA ALA A 57 -9.73 3.14 3.24
C ALA A 57 -8.82 1.94 3.51
N THR A 58 -8.76 0.99 2.57
CA THR A 58 -7.87 -0.16 2.64
C THR A 58 -7.07 -0.32 1.35
N LEU A 59 -5.76 -0.27 1.44
CA LEU A 59 -4.89 -0.73 0.36
C LEU A 59 -4.50 -2.18 0.63
N THR A 60 -4.84 -3.07 -0.30
CA THR A 60 -4.34 -4.46 -0.29
C THR A 60 -3.25 -4.64 -1.34
N VAL A 61 -2.06 -5.05 -0.93
CA VAL A 61 -0.95 -5.40 -1.82
C VAL A 61 -0.83 -6.92 -1.89
N ASN A 62 -1.08 -7.47 -3.07
CA ASN A 62 -0.95 -8.88 -3.42
C ASN A 62 -0.02 -9.01 -4.63
N ALA A 63 1.15 -8.39 -4.50
CA ALA A 63 2.17 -8.29 -5.53
C ALA A 63 3.52 -7.86 -4.94
N ASN A 64 4.59 -8.06 -5.69
CA ASN A 64 5.91 -7.52 -5.36
C ASN A 64 6.04 -6.10 -5.90
N ILE A 65 6.18 -5.12 -4.99
CA ILE A 65 6.35 -3.72 -5.32
C ILE A 65 7.78 -3.31 -5.00
N THR A 66 8.52 -2.89 -6.02
CA THR A 66 9.85 -2.31 -5.85
C THR A 66 9.72 -0.79 -5.70
N MET A 67 10.16 -0.24 -4.58
CA MET A 67 10.02 1.16 -4.24
C MET A 67 11.31 1.93 -4.52
N ALA A 68 11.21 2.99 -5.32
CA ALA A 68 12.30 3.92 -5.55
C ALA A 68 12.68 4.65 -4.26
N THR A 69 13.96 5.01 -4.13
CA THR A 69 14.49 5.71 -2.95
C THR A 69 13.69 6.96 -2.61
N GLY A 70 13.27 7.08 -1.35
CA GLY A 70 12.46 8.19 -0.84
C GLY A 70 10.95 8.00 -0.99
N SER A 71 10.49 6.94 -1.68
CA SER A 71 9.08 6.59 -1.73
C SER A 71 8.56 6.14 -0.36
N SER A 72 7.29 6.38 -0.08
CA SER A 72 6.74 6.07 1.25
C SER A 72 5.25 5.77 1.25
N PHE A 73 4.81 5.06 2.29
CA PHE A 73 3.40 4.91 2.64
C PHE A 73 3.10 5.68 3.92
N THR A 74 1.96 6.34 3.97
CA THR A 74 1.35 6.93 5.16
C THR A 74 -0.03 6.35 5.33
N VAL A 75 -0.34 5.85 6.53
CA VAL A 75 -1.67 5.35 6.86
C VAL A 75 -2.28 6.34 7.84
N GLU A 76 -3.38 6.98 7.46
CA GLU A 76 -4.12 7.89 8.33
C GLU A 76 -4.92 7.09 9.38
N GLU A 77 -5.47 7.79 10.38
CA GLU A 77 -6.32 7.18 11.41
C GLU A 77 -7.44 6.37 10.76
N GLY A 78 -7.66 5.12 11.18
CA GLY A 78 -8.69 4.24 10.61
C GLY A 78 -8.38 3.64 9.23
N GLY A 79 -7.36 4.13 8.53
CA GLY A 79 -6.85 3.53 7.30
C GLY A 79 -6.14 2.19 7.54
N GLN A 80 -6.11 1.34 6.52
CA GLN A 80 -5.49 0.00 6.61
C GLN A 80 -4.60 -0.31 5.41
N MET A 81 -3.41 -0.83 5.67
CA MET A 81 -2.54 -1.43 4.66
C MET A 81 -2.42 -2.92 4.93
N VAL A 82 -2.71 -3.74 3.92
CA VAL A 82 -2.70 -5.20 4.02
C VAL A 82 -1.79 -5.76 2.94
N VAL A 83 -0.66 -6.34 3.33
CA VAL A 83 0.23 -7.08 2.42
C VAL A 83 -0.03 -8.58 2.63
N THR A 84 -0.64 -9.23 1.64
CA THR A 84 -1.15 -10.62 1.80
C THR A 84 -0.29 -11.67 1.12
N ASN A 85 0.17 -11.40 -0.10
CA ASN A 85 0.96 -12.34 -0.88
C ASN A 85 1.86 -11.55 -1.85
N GLY A 86 2.84 -10.87 -1.27
CA GLY A 86 3.73 -9.96 -1.96
C GLY A 86 4.76 -9.37 -1.02
N ALA A 87 5.65 -8.54 -1.57
CA ALA A 87 6.69 -7.87 -0.82
C ALA A 87 6.76 -6.39 -1.21
N LEU A 88 7.07 -5.53 -0.24
CA LEU A 88 7.51 -4.16 -0.49
C LEU A 88 9.04 -4.17 -0.39
N VAL A 89 9.70 -4.05 -1.51
CA VAL A 89 11.16 -4.12 -1.61
C VAL A 89 11.65 -2.74 -1.97
N SER A 90 12.54 -2.17 -1.17
CA SER A 90 13.12 -0.87 -1.50
C SER A 90 14.40 -1.04 -2.32
N GLU A 91 14.62 -0.15 -3.28
CA GLU A 91 15.88 -0.07 -4.02
C GLU A 91 17.05 0.33 -3.10
N ASP A 92 16.78 1.12 -2.05
CA ASP A 92 17.71 1.46 -0.98
C ASP A 92 17.10 1.21 0.40
N LEU A 93 17.88 0.92 1.44
CA LEU A 93 17.39 0.64 2.81
C LEU A 93 16.51 1.77 3.43
N ASN A 94 16.41 2.92 2.76
CA ASN A 94 15.74 4.13 3.22
C ASN A 94 14.22 4.20 2.94
N ALA A 95 13.59 3.22 2.28
CA ALA A 95 12.12 3.12 2.30
C ALA A 95 11.64 2.36 3.54
N GLY A 96 11.87 2.98 4.70
CA GLY A 96 11.35 2.53 5.97
C GLY A 96 9.97 3.13 6.22
N TRP A 97 9.04 2.33 6.75
CA TRP A 97 7.73 2.80 7.22
C TRP A 97 7.90 4.07 8.08
N MET A 98 7.31 5.18 7.65
CA MET A 98 7.40 6.44 8.40
C MET A 98 6.41 6.41 9.56
N ILE A 99 6.92 6.21 10.77
CA ILE A 99 6.14 6.29 12.00
C ILE A 99 6.03 7.76 12.41
N GLN A 100 4.85 8.35 12.26
CA GLN A 100 4.65 9.76 12.60
C GLN A 100 4.59 9.94 14.14
N PRO A 101 5.27 10.96 14.70
CA PRO A 101 5.45 11.11 16.15
C PRO A 101 4.16 11.42 16.95
N ASN A 102 3.00 11.58 16.31
CA ASN A 102 1.75 11.97 16.96
C ASN A 102 0.54 11.08 16.61
N ALA A 103 0.77 9.92 16.00
CA ALA A 103 -0.28 8.94 15.72
C ALA A 103 0.13 7.56 16.28
N PRO A 104 -0.77 6.84 16.99
CA PRO A 104 -0.47 5.49 17.45
C PRO A 104 -0.30 4.56 16.23
N THR A 105 0.95 4.37 15.80
CA THR A 105 1.26 3.48 14.68
C THR A 105 1.60 2.11 15.25
N THR A 106 0.81 1.10 14.90
CA THR A 106 1.09 -0.30 15.27
C THR A 106 1.61 -1.05 14.05
N ILE A 107 2.89 -1.46 14.08
CA ILE A 107 3.42 -2.42 13.11
C ILE A 107 3.10 -3.82 13.62
N THR A 108 2.18 -4.51 12.94
CA THR A 108 1.86 -5.92 13.24
C THR A 108 2.63 -6.82 12.28
N LEU A 109 3.59 -7.58 12.81
CA LEU A 109 4.34 -8.60 12.07
C LEU A 109 3.82 -9.98 12.48
N ASN A 110 3.23 -10.72 11.55
CA ASN A 110 2.81 -12.11 11.77
C ASN A 110 3.87 -13.06 11.19
N PHE A 111 4.58 -13.76 12.07
CA PHE A 111 5.63 -14.70 11.67
C PHE A 111 5.13 -16.14 11.48
N GLY A 112 3.82 -16.37 11.55
CA GLY A 112 3.24 -17.70 11.51
C GLY A 112 3.72 -18.57 12.68
N ASP A 113 3.90 -19.86 12.42
CA ASP A 113 4.50 -20.80 13.36
C ASP A 113 6.03 -20.64 13.30
N LEU A 114 6.57 -19.81 14.20
CA LEU A 114 8.01 -19.75 14.42
C LEU A 114 8.39 -21.08 15.08
N ALA A 115 8.92 -22.01 14.27
CA ALA A 115 9.54 -23.24 14.78
C ALA A 115 10.54 -22.92 15.91
N ASP A 116 10.86 -23.92 16.74
CA ASP A 116 11.43 -23.86 18.10
C ASP A 116 12.50 -22.77 18.43
N GLU A 117 13.16 -22.15 17.44
CA GLU A 117 14.13 -21.06 17.60
C GLU A 117 13.99 -19.92 16.56
N GLY A 118 12.82 -19.28 16.49
CA GLY A 118 12.64 -18.06 15.68
C GLY A 118 13.25 -16.80 16.33
N VAL A 119 14.13 -16.09 15.62
CA VAL A 119 14.68 -14.79 16.06
C VAL A 119 14.07 -13.64 15.24
N LEU A 120 13.42 -12.70 15.93
CA LEU A 120 13.04 -11.41 15.35
C LEU A 120 14.17 -10.40 15.56
N GLN A 121 14.83 -9.99 14.47
CA GLN A 121 15.86 -8.94 14.50
C GLN A 121 15.30 -7.62 13.93
N LEU A 122 15.20 -6.60 14.77
CA LEU A 122 14.87 -5.23 14.38
C LEU A 122 16.16 -4.41 14.37
N LYS A 123 16.57 -3.92 13.19
CA LYS A 123 17.76 -3.07 13.04
C LYS A 123 17.32 -1.63 12.79
N PHE A 124 17.74 -0.73 13.67
CA PHE A 124 17.60 0.71 13.48
C PHE A 124 18.94 1.25 13.00
N ASP A 125 18.95 1.90 11.84
CA ASP A 125 20.12 2.57 11.26
C ASP A 125 20.11 4.09 11.50
N HIS A 126 19.09 4.59 12.19
CA HIS A 126 18.97 5.97 12.63
C HIS A 126 18.90 6.08 14.16
N ALA A 127 19.30 7.24 14.69
CA ALA A 127 19.21 7.52 16.12
C ALA A 127 17.74 7.54 16.57
N ILE A 128 17.43 6.74 17.59
CA ILE A 128 16.14 6.82 18.30
C ILE A 128 16.25 8.02 19.24
N SER A 129 15.46 9.06 18.98
CA SER A 129 15.42 10.27 19.81
C SER A 129 15.06 9.95 21.25
N ASP A 130 15.61 10.73 22.20
CA ASP A 130 15.32 10.58 23.62
C ASP A 130 13.81 10.60 23.89
N GLY A 131 13.35 9.63 24.68
CA GLY A 131 11.95 9.49 25.08
C GLY A 131 11.14 8.48 24.25
N VAL A 132 11.64 8.01 23.10
CA VAL A 132 11.00 6.93 22.33
C VAL A 132 11.31 5.58 22.98
N ARG A 133 10.29 4.81 23.32
CA ARG A 133 10.41 3.49 23.94
C ARG A 133 9.94 2.40 22.99
N LEU A 134 10.76 1.38 22.79
CA LEU A 134 10.32 0.12 22.19
C LEU A 134 9.59 -0.69 23.26
N ILE A 135 8.28 -0.85 23.11
CA ILE A 135 7.44 -1.58 24.06
C ILE A 135 7.04 -2.91 23.43
N PHE A 136 7.36 -4.01 24.10
CA PHE A 136 6.85 -5.35 23.77
C PHE A 136 5.70 -5.67 24.73
N PRO A 137 4.44 -5.35 24.38
CA PRO A 137 3.31 -5.68 25.24
C PRO A 137 3.21 -7.21 25.34
N ARG A 138 3.24 -7.74 26.56
CA ARG A 138 2.84 -9.14 26.79
C ARG A 138 1.32 -9.19 26.68
N ARG A 139 0.80 -10.12 25.87
CA ARG A 139 -0.60 -10.54 25.97
C ARG A 139 -0.77 -11.45 27.17
#